data_AF-A0A146F1K5-F1
#
_entry.id   AF-A0A146F1K5-F1
#
_cell.length_a   1.000
_cell.length_b   1.000
_cell.length_c   1.000
_cell.angle_alpha   90.00
_cell.angle_beta   90.00
_cell.angle_gamma   90.00
#
_symmetry.space_group_name_H-M   'P 1'
#
loop_
_entity.id
_entity.type
_entity.pdbx_description
1 polymer ?
#
loop_
_entity_poly.entity_id
_entity_poly.type
_entity_poly.pdbx_seq_one_letter_code
_entity_poly.pdbx_strand_id
1 'polypeptide(L)'
;MLKFPDNMNVRAIAILLAQRHAETVIDEQFIANLARYARGTEMEILLSVLDNDSMLTENVLASAVQNRSGVGVLRQILRHRRHWPPVSEDLLCEAACNRGSKKLEALLDDRGLDFAMSERVMLKIVGNRFYGAEMLEMLLRRQQAGFIVTPAMLDTAASQARAKHVVELFMNNGGLKIPITEGMMLRISCDDLLCYLLDLEERSQIHPLPITEKFILHAVKTFEPDSLKAIFCSRPMIYVSEDMFVESCRGYVSTLAFLMEQPHSQLPVTSMIEALEKEHGQRPTEILRFLLSEKSFEVDHGIIERFAHNASALELLLQTTPRVPITEQAAIRAASGWGRDALCVLLNERINDVPISEEVMTAVVKSIRSVVNLRRILAHHGPQVPITEKVLVAASTTLEALQLLLQALGPEAPPMITEQVVVIATWADLSALPWLLEKYGSAVPLTERVMVFAAANGLDGLQWLLREWPGNIDLNRIWRAIWKFDRDSSEFSYRRNLPSLAYIHKNAGNHVIQYSKAVDLSEDVFMDALASSAFDENENEYSGLVPLIRICLKQRLPVSEPDRLVKAVMDNCDADLIEAIHKLVEGFELRAELIEGGFGDLLLSRIRENHGISAPGQ
;
A
#
# COMPACT_ATOMS: atom_id res chain seq x y z
N MET A 1 22.44 1.47 -34.99
CA MET A 1 22.93 0.74 -33.79
C MET A 1 21.77 0.58 -32.83
N LEU A 2 21.36 -0.65 -32.54
CA LEU A 2 20.25 -0.93 -31.63
C LEU A 2 20.80 -1.16 -30.22
N LYS A 3 20.51 -0.25 -29.28
CA LYS A 3 20.70 -0.49 -27.84
C LYS A 3 19.55 -1.37 -27.33
N PHE A 4 19.83 -2.16 -26.29
CA PHE A 4 18.90 -3.12 -25.69
C PHE A 4 17.56 -2.44 -25.31
N PRO A 5 16.41 -2.80 -25.93
CA PRO A 5 15.13 -2.23 -25.57
C PRO A 5 14.54 -2.99 -24.38
N ASP A 6 14.06 -2.26 -23.36
CA ASP A 6 13.56 -2.78 -22.08
C ASP A 6 12.35 -3.74 -22.18
N ASN A 7 11.81 -3.99 -23.38
CA ASN A 7 10.56 -4.75 -23.59
C ASN A 7 10.62 -5.83 -24.69
N MET A 8 11.80 -6.31 -25.12
CA MET A 8 11.89 -7.39 -26.13
C MET A 8 11.99 -8.82 -25.57
N ASN A 9 11.46 -9.78 -26.32
CA ASN A 9 11.49 -11.21 -26.00
C ASN A 9 12.93 -11.79 -26.11
N VAL A 10 13.47 -12.30 -24.99
CA VAL A 10 14.83 -12.86 -24.88
C VAL A 10 15.14 -13.92 -25.95
N ARG A 11 14.13 -14.70 -26.37
CA ARG A 11 14.28 -15.71 -27.41
C ARG A 11 14.54 -15.10 -28.79
N ALA A 12 13.94 -13.96 -29.09
CA ALA A 12 14.18 -13.25 -30.35
C ALA A 12 15.61 -12.68 -30.38
N ILE A 13 16.11 -12.19 -29.25
CA ILE A 13 17.50 -11.72 -29.10
C ILE A 13 18.48 -12.87 -29.36
N ALA A 14 18.24 -14.05 -28.78
CA ALA A 14 19.08 -15.22 -29.00
C ALA A 14 19.13 -15.67 -30.48
N ILE A 15 17.99 -15.61 -31.19
CA ILE A 15 17.95 -15.93 -32.64
C ILE A 15 18.73 -14.89 -33.45
N LEU A 16 18.61 -13.59 -33.11
CA LEU A 16 19.35 -12.53 -33.78
C LEU A 16 20.85 -12.65 -33.56
N LEU A 17 21.29 -13.01 -32.35
CA LEU A 17 22.70 -13.33 -32.07
C LEU A 17 23.17 -14.51 -32.93
N ALA A 18 22.42 -15.60 -32.99
CA ALA A 18 22.79 -16.78 -33.80
C ALA A 18 22.92 -16.46 -35.29
N GLN A 19 22.10 -15.54 -35.82
CA GLN A 19 22.05 -15.24 -37.26
C GLN A 19 22.91 -14.05 -37.69
N ARG A 20 23.12 -13.06 -36.82
CA ARG A 20 23.71 -11.75 -37.16
C ARG A 20 24.62 -11.17 -36.06
N HIS A 21 25.36 -12.02 -35.32
CA HIS A 21 26.23 -11.56 -34.21
C HIS A 21 27.24 -10.47 -34.60
N ALA A 22 27.78 -10.49 -35.83
CA ALA A 22 28.72 -9.48 -36.32
C ALA A 22 28.12 -8.05 -36.41
N GLU A 23 26.79 -7.93 -36.38
CA GLU A 23 26.07 -6.65 -36.43
C GLU A 23 25.54 -6.19 -35.06
N THR A 24 25.69 -7.02 -34.02
CA THR A 24 25.22 -6.73 -32.66
C THR A 24 26.36 -6.31 -31.76
N VAL A 25 26.24 -5.17 -31.09
CA VAL A 25 27.20 -4.75 -30.06
C VAL A 25 26.91 -5.56 -28.80
N ILE A 26 27.82 -6.48 -28.46
CA ILE A 26 27.76 -7.29 -27.25
C ILE A 26 28.71 -6.64 -26.23
N ASP A 27 28.15 -5.83 -25.34
CA ASP A 27 28.86 -5.26 -24.19
C ASP A 27 28.50 -6.00 -22.89
N GLU A 28 29.19 -5.68 -21.80
CA GLU A 28 28.95 -6.28 -20.49
C GLU A 28 27.49 -6.15 -20.04
N GLN A 29 26.86 -4.99 -20.28
CA GLN A 29 25.48 -4.71 -19.88
C GLN A 29 24.48 -5.55 -20.67
N PHE A 30 24.74 -5.76 -21.97
CA PHE A 30 23.98 -6.67 -22.82
C PHE A 30 24.01 -8.09 -22.26
N ILE A 31 25.20 -8.59 -21.92
CA ILE A 31 25.39 -9.93 -21.35
C ILE A 31 24.69 -10.05 -20.00
N ALA A 32 24.83 -9.05 -19.12
CA ALA A 32 24.20 -9.02 -17.80
C ALA A 32 22.66 -9.07 -17.90
N ASN A 33 22.08 -8.28 -18.80
CA ASN A 33 20.64 -8.30 -19.05
C ASN A 33 20.18 -9.65 -19.59
N LEU A 34 20.91 -10.26 -20.53
CA LEU A 34 20.58 -11.59 -21.02
C LEU A 34 20.67 -12.62 -19.90
N ALA A 35 21.73 -12.60 -19.10
CA ALA A 35 21.93 -13.49 -17.96
C ALA A 35 20.81 -13.39 -16.92
N ARG A 36 20.18 -12.21 -16.74
CA ARG A 36 19.06 -12.01 -15.81
C ARG A 36 17.76 -12.68 -16.25
N TYR A 37 17.50 -12.79 -17.56
CA TYR A 37 16.18 -13.20 -18.08
C TYR A 37 16.19 -14.44 -18.98
N ALA A 38 17.35 -14.86 -19.48
CA ALA A 38 17.50 -16.01 -20.36
C ALA A 38 17.20 -17.34 -19.68
N ARG A 39 16.91 -18.36 -20.50
CA ARG A 39 17.03 -19.77 -20.09
C ARG A 39 18.40 -20.28 -20.58
N GLY A 40 18.73 -21.51 -20.17
CA GLY A 40 20.03 -22.09 -20.48
C GLY A 40 20.33 -22.17 -21.98
N THR A 41 19.31 -22.38 -22.82
CA THR A 41 19.46 -22.44 -24.28
C THR A 41 19.86 -21.11 -24.90
N GLU A 42 19.29 -20.00 -24.45
CA GLU A 42 19.60 -18.66 -24.98
C GLU A 42 20.96 -18.18 -24.50
N MET A 43 21.32 -18.50 -23.25
CA MET A 43 22.65 -18.19 -22.72
C MET A 43 23.75 -19.00 -23.44
N GLU A 44 23.50 -20.27 -23.77
CA GLU A 44 24.43 -21.11 -24.52
C GLU A 44 24.73 -20.55 -25.91
N ILE A 45 23.71 -20.02 -26.60
CA ILE A 45 23.90 -19.32 -27.87
C ILE A 45 24.83 -18.12 -27.67
N LEU A 46 24.58 -17.25 -26.69
CA LEU A 46 25.46 -16.11 -26.41
C LEU A 46 26.90 -16.55 -26.15
N LEU A 47 27.11 -17.54 -25.28
CA LEU A 47 28.43 -18.04 -24.92
C LEU A 47 29.19 -18.62 -26.13
N SER A 48 28.49 -19.21 -27.11
CA SER A 48 29.09 -19.74 -28.34
C SER A 48 29.59 -18.65 -29.32
N VAL A 49 29.09 -17.42 -29.21
CA VAL A 49 29.46 -16.29 -30.08
C VAL A 49 30.41 -15.29 -29.40
N LEU A 50 30.76 -15.50 -28.13
CA LEU A 50 31.79 -14.71 -27.47
C LEU A 50 33.17 -15.17 -27.93
N ASP A 51 33.96 -14.24 -28.48
CA ASP A 51 35.34 -14.50 -28.91
C ASP A 51 36.26 -14.83 -27.72
N ASN A 52 35.94 -14.32 -26.54
CA ASN A 52 36.62 -14.63 -25.29
C ASN A 52 35.71 -14.38 -24.07
N ASP A 53 36.08 -14.99 -22.94
CA ASP A 53 35.29 -14.94 -21.69
C ASP A 53 35.55 -13.68 -20.85
N SER A 54 36.27 -12.67 -21.37
CA SER A 54 36.67 -11.50 -20.57
C SER A 54 35.49 -10.62 -20.10
N MET A 55 34.38 -10.65 -20.85
CA MET A 55 33.17 -9.87 -20.56
C MET A 55 32.17 -10.59 -19.64
N LEU A 56 32.47 -11.81 -19.18
CA LEU A 56 31.59 -12.57 -18.28
C LEU A 56 31.67 -12.09 -16.82
N THR A 57 31.71 -10.77 -16.59
CA THR A 57 32.07 -10.06 -15.35
C THR A 57 31.27 -10.44 -14.09
N GLU A 58 31.71 -9.98 -12.91
CA GLU A 58 31.01 -10.28 -11.66
C GLU A 58 29.58 -9.72 -11.68
N ASN A 59 29.37 -8.61 -12.38
CA ASN A 59 28.04 -8.04 -12.65
C ASN A 59 27.17 -8.99 -13.51
N VAL A 60 27.76 -9.69 -14.48
CA VAL A 60 27.07 -10.75 -15.24
C VAL A 60 26.68 -11.92 -14.33
N LEU A 61 27.58 -12.34 -13.43
CA LEU A 61 27.28 -13.38 -12.44
C LEU A 61 26.18 -12.94 -11.46
N ALA A 62 26.22 -11.71 -10.94
CA ALA A 62 25.18 -11.12 -10.11
C ALA A 62 23.82 -11.17 -10.81
N SER A 63 23.79 -10.77 -12.09
CA SER A 63 22.60 -10.83 -12.91
C SER A 63 22.09 -12.27 -13.11
N ALA A 64 22.99 -13.23 -13.33
CA ALA A 64 22.65 -14.66 -13.38
C ALA A 64 22.13 -15.20 -12.04
N VAL A 65 22.68 -14.72 -10.92
CA VAL A 65 22.19 -15.02 -9.57
C VAL A 65 20.76 -14.48 -9.37
N GLN A 66 20.40 -13.34 -9.97
CA GLN A 66 19.02 -12.80 -9.92
C GLN A 66 18.03 -13.52 -10.87
N ASN A 67 18.51 -14.40 -11.75
CA ASN A 67 17.67 -15.04 -12.76
C ASN A 67 16.60 -15.98 -12.13
N ARG A 68 15.33 -15.81 -12.53
CA ARG A 68 14.20 -16.59 -11.96
C ARG A 68 14.06 -18.01 -12.54
N SER A 69 14.71 -18.33 -13.65
CA SER A 69 14.62 -19.59 -14.40
C SER A 69 15.49 -20.72 -13.82
N GLY A 70 16.11 -20.52 -12.65
CA GLY A 70 16.92 -21.52 -11.94
C GLY A 70 18.44 -21.31 -12.08
N VAL A 71 19.22 -22.32 -11.71
CA VAL A 71 20.69 -22.24 -11.60
C VAL A 71 21.44 -22.51 -12.92
N GLY A 72 20.72 -22.90 -13.98
CA GLY A 72 21.34 -23.37 -15.24
C GLY A 72 22.23 -22.33 -15.91
N VAL A 73 21.73 -21.10 -16.07
CA VAL A 73 22.48 -19.97 -16.65
C VAL A 73 23.74 -19.66 -15.84
N LEU A 74 23.64 -19.64 -14.51
CA LEU A 74 24.78 -19.44 -13.62
C LEU A 74 25.84 -20.53 -13.81
N ARG A 75 25.45 -21.82 -13.82
CA ARG A 75 26.40 -22.92 -14.03
C ARG A 75 27.05 -22.90 -15.42
N GLN A 76 26.34 -22.47 -16.45
CA GLN A 76 26.92 -22.28 -17.78
C GLN A 76 28.01 -21.21 -17.75
N ILE A 77 27.73 -20.02 -17.19
CA ILE A 77 28.71 -18.94 -17.08
C ILE A 77 29.94 -19.38 -16.27
N LEU A 78 29.74 -20.05 -15.13
CA LEU A 78 30.85 -20.53 -14.28
C LEU A 78 31.75 -21.53 -15.02
N ARG A 79 31.20 -22.43 -15.84
CA ARG A 79 31.99 -23.41 -16.63
C ARG A 79 32.92 -22.77 -17.66
N HIS A 80 32.58 -21.59 -18.16
CA HIS A 80 33.39 -20.86 -19.13
C HIS A 80 34.48 -20.00 -18.46
N ARG A 81 34.46 -19.83 -17.14
CA ARG A 81 35.39 -18.96 -16.40
C ARG A 81 36.71 -19.66 -16.05
N ARG A 82 37.67 -19.74 -16.99
CA ARG A 82 38.94 -20.47 -16.77
C ARG A 82 40.05 -19.72 -16.00
N HIS A 83 40.00 -18.38 -15.87
CA HIS A 83 41.15 -17.58 -15.39
C HIS A 83 40.84 -16.41 -14.44
N TRP A 84 39.79 -16.49 -13.63
CA TRP A 84 39.36 -15.33 -12.81
C TRP A 84 39.62 -15.51 -11.31
N PRO A 85 39.85 -14.41 -10.55
CA PRO A 85 39.67 -14.37 -9.11
C PRO A 85 38.45 -15.16 -8.59
N PRO A 86 38.54 -15.81 -7.42
CA PRO A 86 37.42 -16.55 -6.83
C PRO A 86 36.18 -15.66 -6.66
N VAL A 87 35.00 -16.27 -6.66
CA VAL A 87 33.70 -15.62 -6.36
C VAL A 87 33.84 -14.60 -5.23
N SER A 88 33.24 -13.42 -5.30
CA SER A 88 33.33 -12.46 -4.18
C SER A 88 32.42 -12.85 -3.02
N GLU A 89 32.59 -12.21 -1.87
CA GLU A 89 31.63 -12.36 -0.77
C GLU A 89 30.28 -11.67 -1.08
N ASP A 90 30.29 -10.59 -1.86
CA ASP A 90 29.06 -9.86 -2.25
C ASP A 90 28.13 -10.73 -3.10
N LEU A 91 28.71 -11.49 -4.04
CA LEU A 91 27.96 -12.42 -4.87
C LEU A 91 27.38 -13.59 -4.05
N LEU A 92 28.08 -14.05 -3.00
CA LEU A 92 27.55 -15.04 -2.07
C LEU A 92 26.40 -14.49 -1.23
N CYS A 93 26.50 -13.25 -0.75
CA CYS A 93 25.41 -12.57 -0.06
C CYS A 93 24.16 -12.45 -0.95
N GLU A 94 24.36 -12.10 -2.22
CA GLU A 94 23.27 -12.02 -3.18
C GLU A 94 22.61 -13.38 -3.45
N ALA A 95 23.41 -14.44 -3.59
CA ALA A 95 22.90 -15.79 -3.72
C ALA A 95 22.16 -16.28 -2.47
N ALA A 96 22.64 -15.90 -1.27
CA ALA A 96 21.96 -16.20 -0.01
C ALA A 96 20.59 -15.51 0.12
N CYS A 97 20.37 -14.36 -0.54
CA CYS A 97 19.08 -13.69 -0.60
C CYS A 97 18.11 -14.28 -1.64
N ASN A 98 18.55 -15.21 -2.49
CA ASN A 98 17.76 -15.75 -3.57
C ASN A 98 16.83 -16.90 -3.15
N ARG A 99 15.95 -17.30 -4.08
CA ARG A 99 15.06 -18.45 -3.91
C ARG A 99 15.85 -19.76 -4.10
N GLY A 100 15.98 -20.53 -3.03
CA GLY A 100 16.61 -21.87 -3.01
C GLY A 100 18.12 -21.87 -2.79
N SER A 101 18.66 -23.01 -2.35
CA SER A 101 20.07 -23.23 -2.02
C SER A 101 21.00 -23.37 -3.24
N LYS A 102 20.46 -23.80 -4.39
CA LYS A 102 21.23 -24.25 -5.57
C LYS A 102 22.19 -23.21 -6.14
N LYS A 103 21.83 -21.92 -6.10
CA LYS A 103 22.69 -20.84 -6.63
C LYS A 103 23.89 -20.60 -5.73
N LEU A 104 23.66 -20.54 -4.42
CA LEU A 104 24.73 -20.46 -3.43
C LEU A 104 25.64 -21.69 -3.53
N GLU A 105 25.05 -22.88 -3.64
CA GLU A 105 25.78 -24.14 -3.84
C GLU A 105 26.68 -24.10 -5.10
N ALA A 106 26.15 -23.62 -6.23
CA ALA A 106 26.93 -23.52 -7.48
C ALA A 106 28.13 -22.56 -7.36
N LEU A 107 27.98 -21.47 -6.62
CA LEU A 107 29.08 -20.54 -6.34
C LEU A 107 30.13 -21.13 -5.38
N LEU A 108 29.69 -21.93 -4.42
CA LEU A 108 30.59 -22.66 -3.51
C LEU A 108 31.32 -23.81 -4.21
N ASP A 109 30.66 -24.48 -5.17
CA ASP A 109 31.30 -25.50 -6.04
C ASP A 109 32.49 -24.90 -6.81
N ASP A 110 32.35 -23.68 -7.32
CA ASP A 110 33.42 -22.96 -8.04
C ASP A 110 34.59 -22.57 -7.12
N ARG A 111 34.29 -22.26 -5.85
CA ARG A 111 35.28 -21.74 -4.88
C ARG A 111 36.05 -22.82 -4.11
N GLY A 112 35.49 -24.03 -3.99
CA GLY A 112 36.06 -25.14 -3.22
C GLY A 112 35.68 -25.15 -1.73
N LEU A 113 36.04 -26.25 -1.04
CA LEU A 113 35.62 -26.52 0.36
C LEU A 113 36.38 -25.74 1.43
N ASP A 114 37.58 -25.23 1.10
CA ASP A 114 38.48 -24.55 2.06
C ASP A 114 38.10 -23.08 2.33
N PHE A 115 37.05 -22.57 1.68
CA PHE A 115 36.59 -21.20 1.92
C PHE A 115 35.82 -21.09 3.24
N ALA A 116 36.38 -20.34 4.19
CA ALA A 116 35.73 -20.01 5.45
C ALA A 116 34.54 -19.08 5.22
N MET A 117 33.36 -19.48 5.72
CA MET A 117 32.15 -18.68 5.61
C MET A 117 32.22 -17.46 6.53
N SER A 118 32.13 -16.26 5.95
CA SER A 118 32.09 -15.02 6.74
C SER A 118 30.78 -14.91 7.53
N GLU A 119 30.83 -14.16 8.64
CA GLU A 119 29.63 -13.84 9.42
C GLU A 119 28.57 -13.11 8.58
N ARG A 120 29.00 -12.23 7.67
CA ARG A 120 28.08 -11.45 6.82
C ARG A 120 27.30 -12.34 5.86
N VAL A 121 27.93 -13.32 5.22
CA VAL A 121 27.21 -14.28 4.36
C VAL A 121 26.30 -15.16 5.21
N MET A 122 26.76 -15.61 6.37
CA MET A 122 25.95 -16.41 7.31
C MET A 122 24.71 -15.66 7.78
N LEU A 123 24.79 -14.37 8.12
CA LEU A 123 23.63 -13.57 8.49
C LEU A 123 22.61 -13.45 7.35
N LYS A 124 23.06 -13.37 6.09
CA LYS A 124 22.15 -13.40 4.92
C LYS A 124 21.47 -14.74 4.74
N ILE A 125 22.18 -15.83 4.98
CA ILE A 125 21.63 -17.19 4.94
C ILE A 125 20.58 -17.36 6.04
N VAL A 126 20.91 -17.05 7.29
CA VAL A 126 20.01 -17.17 8.44
C VAL A 126 18.80 -16.26 8.29
N GLY A 127 18.99 -15.05 7.78
CA GLY A 127 17.91 -14.10 7.50
C GLY A 127 17.00 -14.49 6.32
N ASN A 128 17.33 -15.56 5.58
CA ASN A 128 16.48 -16.04 4.50
C ASN A 128 15.30 -16.85 5.05
N ARG A 129 14.14 -16.19 5.12
CA ARG A 129 12.88 -16.70 5.70
C ARG A 129 12.40 -18.04 5.16
N PHE A 130 12.77 -18.39 3.93
CA PHE A 130 12.23 -19.56 3.24
C PHE A 130 13.24 -20.71 3.11
N TYR A 131 14.50 -20.38 2.84
CA TYR A 131 15.54 -21.35 2.45
C TYR A 131 16.78 -21.31 3.34
N GLY A 132 16.82 -20.45 4.36
CA GLY A 132 18.00 -20.32 5.22
C GLY A 132 18.41 -21.63 5.90
N ALA A 133 17.45 -22.39 6.41
CA ALA A 133 17.73 -23.68 7.03
C ALA A 133 18.26 -24.72 6.03
N GLU A 134 17.68 -24.78 4.82
CA GLU A 134 18.15 -25.66 3.74
C GLU A 134 19.58 -25.30 3.31
N MET A 135 19.89 -24.00 3.22
CA MET A 135 21.23 -23.51 2.92
C MET A 135 22.23 -23.87 4.04
N LEU A 136 21.85 -23.73 5.31
CA LEU A 136 22.69 -24.13 6.44
C LEU A 136 22.97 -25.64 6.45
N GLU A 137 21.94 -26.46 6.24
CA GLU A 137 22.13 -27.91 6.09
C GLU A 137 23.07 -28.24 4.93
N MET A 138 22.90 -27.57 3.79
CA MET A 138 23.77 -27.73 2.64
C MET A 138 25.23 -27.40 2.98
N LEU A 139 25.49 -26.31 3.70
CA LEU A 139 26.84 -25.96 4.18
C LEU A 139 27.42 -27.03 5.13
N LEU A 140 26.62 -27.54 6.07
CA LEU A 140 27.03 -28.58 7.02
C LEU A 140 27.33 -29.91 6.30
N ARG A 141 26.48 -30.33 5.35
CA ARG A 141 26.69 -31.56 4.55
C ARG A 141 27.96 -31.49 3.71
N ARG A 142 28.31 -30.30 3.23
CA ARG A 142 29.54 -30.06 2.46
C ARG A 142 30.80 -30.03 3.33
N GLN A 143 30.67 -30.04 4.66
CA GLN A 143 31.78 -29.78 5.60
C GLN A 143 32.55 -28.50 5.24
N GLN A 144 31.82 -27.48 4.77
CA GLN A 144 32.43 -26.21 4.37
C GLN A 144 33.23 -25.63 5.54
N ALA A 145 34.44 -25.11 5.27
CA ALA A 145 35.32 -24.58 6.32
C ALA A 145 34.58 -23.63 7.27
N GLY A 146 34.69 -23.96 8.57
CA GLY A 146 33.70 -23.65 9.61
C GLY A 146 33.39 -22.16 9.82
N PHE A 147 32.11 -21.88 10.03
CA PHE A 147 31.67 -20.64 10.66
C PHE A 147 31.65 -20.83 12.18
N ILE A 148 31.93 -19.76 12.92
CA ILE A 148 31.72 -19.72 14.36
C ILE A 148 30.31 -19.17 14.58
N VAL A 149 29.48 -19.88 15.35
CA VAL A 149 28.17 -19.35 15.75
C VAL A 149 28.42 -18.09 16.59
N THR A 150 27.82 -16.97 16.21
CA THR A 150 27.91 -15.71 16.95
C THR A 150 26.57 -15.36 17.59
N PRO A 151 26.54 -14.47 18.61
CA PRO A 151 25.29 -13.98 19.17
C PRO A 151 24.35 -13.36 18.12
N ALA A 152 24.91 -12.66 17.13
CA ALA A 152 24.13 -12.05 16.05
C ALA A 152 23.44 -13.09 15.15
N MET A 153 24.10 -14.22 14.89
CA MET A 153 23.49 -15.32 14.14
C MET A 153 22.33 -15.95 14.90
N LEU A 154 22.48 -16.20 16.21
CA LEU A 154 21.40 -16.75 17.04
C LEU A 154 20.22 -15.77 17.16
N ASP A 155 20.47 -14.48 17.35
CA ASP A 155 19.42 -13.44 17.39
C ASP A 155 18.63 -13.37 16.07
N THR A 156 19.35 -13.42 14.94
CA THR A 156 18.74 -13.43 13.60
C THR A 156 17.92 -14.70 13.39
N ALA A 157 18.41 -15.86 13.85
CA ALA A 157 17.75 -17.16 13.72
C ALA A 157 16.47 -17.23 14.56
N ALA A 158 16.52 -16.74 15.81
CA ALA A 158 15.38 -16.71 16.73
C ALA A 158 14.18 -15.93 16.18
N SER A 159 14.43 -14.97 15.28
CA SER A 159 13.41 -14.12 14.65
C SER A 159 12.74 -14.74 13.41
N GLN A 160 13.06 -15.98 13.03
CA GLN A 160 12.57 -16.60 11.79
C GLN A 160 11.33 -17.49 11.99
N ALA A 161 10.53 -17.66 10.94
CA ALA A 161 9.37 -18.55 10.98
C ALA A 161 9.72 -20.03 11.24
N ARG A 162 10.94 -20.47 10.92
CA ARG A 162 11.49 -21.80 11.23
C ARG A 162 12.63 -21.71 12.24
N ALA A 163 12.50 -20.82 13.23
CA ALA A 163 13.56 -20.49 14.16
C ALA A 163 14.12 -21.72 14.90
N LYS A 164 13.26 -22.65 15.37
CA LYS A 164 13.71 -23.87 16.07
C LYS A 164 14.78 -24.63 15.31
N HIS A 165 14.50 -24.99 14.06
CA HIS A 165 15.40 -25.85 13.28
C HIS A 165 16.77 -25.19 13.06
N VAL A 166 16.78 -23.88 12.75
CA VAL A 166 18.03 -23.14 12.56
C VAL A 166 18.81 -23.01 13.88
N VAL A 167 18.12 -22.68 14.98
CA VAL A 167 18.76 -22.56 16.30
C VAL A 167 19.30 -23.90 16.77
N GLU A 168 18.58 -25.01 16.56
CA GLU A 168 19.03 -26.36 16.87
C GLU A 168 20.30 -26.74 16.10
N LEU A 169 20.36 -26.44 14.79
CA LEU A 169 21.58 -26.60 14.01
C LEU A 169 22.74 -25.78 14.60
N PHE A 170 22.51 -24.55 15.04
CA PHE A 170 23.54 -23.74 15.68
C PHE A 170 23.97 -24.27 17.05
N MET A 171 23.04 -24.72 17.90
CA MET A 171 23.37 -25.33 19.19
C MET A 171 24.25 -26.56 19.01
N ASN A 172 23.91 -27.43 18.06
CA ASN A 172 24.68 -28.64 17.74
C ASN A 172 26.07 -28.35 17.15
N ASN A 173 26.31 -27.13 16.65
CA ASN A 173 27.56 -26.72 16.00
C ASN A 173 28.29 -25.59 16.77
N GLY A 174 28.23 -25.62 18.11
CA GLY A 174 29.03 -24.74 18.97
C GLY A 174 28.26 -23.58 19.62
N GLY A 175 26.95 -23.47 19.35
CA GLY A 175 26.07 -22.43 19.92
C GLY A 175 25.78 -22.58 21.41
N LEU A 176 25.92 -23.77 22.01
CA LEU A 176 25.59 -24.02 23.43
C LEU A 176 26.35 -23.12 24.42
N LYS A 177 27.54 -22.64 24.05
CA LYS A 177 28.37 -21.75 24.90
C LYS A 177 27.97 -20.28 24.81
N ILE A 178 27.06 -19.92 23.90
CA ILE A 178 26.65 -18.55 23.67
C ILE A 178 25.46 -18.24 24.58
N PRO A 179 25.57 -17.24 25.47
CA PRO A 179 24.45 -16.87 26.34
C PRO A 179 23.23 -16.42 25.54
N ILE A 180 22.07 -16.99 25.85
CA ILE A 180 20.79 -16.49 25.35
C ILE A 180 20.45 -15.21 26.09
N THR A 181 20.28 -14.11 25.36
CA THR A 181 19.95 -12.80 25.94
C THR A 181 18.44 -12.56 26.01
N GLU A 182 18.01 -11.65 26.87
CA GLU A 182 16.58 -11.26 26.96
C GLU A 182 16.08 -10.70 25.62
N GLY A 183 16.92 -9.93 24.92
CA GLY A 183 16.60 -9.41 23.58
C GLY A 183 16.28 -10.52 22.59
N MET A 184 17.04 -11.62 22.62
CA MET A 184 16.76 -12.79 21.79
C MET A 184 15.46 -13.47 22.19
N MET A 185 15.23 -13.67 23.49
CA MET A 185 13.99 -14.29 24.01
C MET A 185 12.74 -13.51 23.55
N LEU A 186 12.78 -12.18 23.55
CA LEU A 186 11.68 -11.32 23.10
C LEU A 186 11.42 -11.36 21.59
N ARG A 187 12.34 -11.90 20.79
CA ARG A 187 12.15 -12.11 19.35
C ARG A 187 11.56 -13.48 19.02
N ILE A 188 11.58 -14.40 19.98
CA ILE A 188 11.01 -15.74 19.81
C ILE A 188 9.49 -15.60 19.73
N SER A 189 8.91 -16.15 18.67
CA SER A 189 7.46 -16.21 18.46
C SER A 189 6.98 -17.62 18.13
N CYS A 190 7.80 -18.64 18.39
CA CYS A 190 7.53 -20.04 18.07
C CYS A 190 7.64 -20.87 19.35
N ASP A 191 6.53 -21.52 19.74
CA ASP A 191 6.42 -22.39 20.91
C ASP A 191 7.49 -23.48 20.92
N ASP A 192 7.70 -24.15 19.77
CA ASP A 192 8.66 -25.25 19.68
C ASP A 192 10.09 -24.81 20.03
N LEU A 193 10.48 -23.57 19.67
CA LEU A 193 11.81 -23.04 20.00
C LEU A 193 11.90 -22.71 21.49
N LEU A 194 10.87 -22.09 22.07
CA LEU A 194 10.85 -21.80 23.50
C LEU A 194 10.98 -23.10 24.32
N CYS A 195 10.16 -24.11 24.01
CA CYS A 195 10.22 -25.41 24.69
C CYS A 195 11.59 -26.07 24.52
N TYR A 196 12.17 -26.03 23.32
CA TYR A 196 13.53 -26.54 23.09
C TYR A 196 14.58 -25.85 23.97
N LEU A 197 14.51 -24.52 24.12
CA LEU A 197 15.45 -23.80 24.98
C LEU A 197 15.23 -24.10 26.47
N LEU A 198 13.99 -24.24 26.93
CA LEU A 198 13.67 -24.66 28.30
C LEU A 198 14.23 -26.06 28.59
N ASP A 199 14.08 -27.00 27.65
CA ASP A 199 14.64 -28.35 27.76
C ASP A 199 16.18 -28.34 27.86
N LEU A 200 16.85 -27.48 27.08
CA LEU A 200 18.31 -27.32 27.15
C LEU A 200 18.75 -26.73 28.50
N GLU A 201 18.00 -25.76 29.03
CA GLU A 201 18.24 -25.18 30.35
C GLU A 201 18.07 -26.22 31.46
N GLU A 202 16.97 -26.99 31.43
CA GLU A 202 16.68 -28.04 32.43
C GLU A 202 17.79 -29.09 32.46
N ARG A 203 18.31 -29.46 31.29
CA ARG A 203 19.46 -30.37 31.14
C ARG A 203 20.81 -29.72 31.48
N SER A 204 20.82 -28.46 31.92
CA SER A 204 22.01 -27.67 32.24
C SER A 204 23.03 -27.58 31.07
N GLN A 205 22.54 -27.61 29.83
CA GLN A 205 23.37 -27.54 28.62
C GLN A 205 23.68 -26.10 28.18
N ILE A 206 22.84 -25.15 28.58
CA ILE A 206 23.00 -23.72 28.33
C ILE A 206 23.00 -22.93 29.63
N HIS A 207 23.39 -21.66 29.56
CA HIS A 207 23.22 -20.73 30.68
C HIS A 207 21.74 -20.52 31.01
N PRO A 208 21.41 -20.18 32.27
CA PRO A 208 20.03 -19.89 32.66
C PRO A 208 19.38 -18.85 31.76
N LEU A 209 18.18 -19.15 31.30
CA LEU A 209 17.38 -18.30 30.43
C LEU A 209 16.93 -17.05 31.19
N PRO A 210 16.97 -15.87 30.56
CA PRO A 210 16.52 -14.62 31.16
C PRO A 210 14.99 -14.52 31.17
N ILE A 211 14.34 -15.33 32.00
CA ILE A 211 12.89 -15.31 32.23
C ILE A 211 12.57 -14.18 33.22
N THR A 212 12.49 -12.96 32.70
CA THR A 212 12.13 -11.74 33.44
C THR A 212 10.63 -11.46 33.32
N GLU A 213 10.12 -10.51 34.10
CA GLU A 213 8.74 -10.01 33.95
C GLU A 213 8.43 -9.56 32.52
N LYS A 214 9.37 -8.84 31.89
CA LYS A 214 9.25 -8.38 30.50
C LYS A 214 9.09 -9.55 29.52
N PHE A 215 9.86 -10.63 29.70
CA PHE A 215 9.69 -11.82 28.88
C PHE A 215 8.38 -12.54 29.18
N ILE A 216 7.94 -12.62 30.44
CA ILE A 216 6.67 -13.27 30.78
C ILE A 216 5.49 -12.52 30.14
N LEU A 217 5.48 -11.19 30.16
CA LEU A 217 4.46 -10.39 29.47
C LEU A 217 4.44 -10.67 27.95
N HIS A 218 5.62 -10.74 27.32
CA HIS A 218 5.73 -11.17 25.91
C HIS A 218 5.21 -12.59 25.71
N ALA A 219 5.51 -13.50 26.63
CA ALA A 219 5.13 -14.89 26.54
C ALA A 219 3.60 -15.06 26.61
N VAL A 220 2.94 -14.37 27.54
CA VAL A 220 1.48 -14.40 27.72
C VAL A 220 0.75 -13.96 26.45
N LYS A 221 1.30 -12.98 25.75
CA LYS A 221 0.76 -12.47 24.48
C LYS A 221 1.00 -13.40 23.29
N THR A 222 2.11 -14.14 23.29
CA THR A 222 2.67 -14.73 22.07
C THR A 222 2.51 -16.25 21.98
N PHE A 223 2.63 -16.96 23.10
CA PHE A 223 2.71 -18.42 23.11
C PHE A 223 1.39 -19.08 23.51
N GLU A 224 1.27 -20.36 23.15
CA GLU A 224 0.16 -21.20 23.55
C GLU A 224 0.22 -21.52 25.06
N PRO A 225 -0.93 -21.86 25.69
CA PRO A 225 -0.99 -22.15 27.12
C PRO A 225 -0.03 -23.24 27.58
N ASP A 226 0.29 -24.24 26.75
CA ASP A 226 1.19 -25.33 27.14
C ASP A 226 2.66 -24.86 27.27
N SER A 227 3.10 -23.93 26.43
CA SER A 227 4.40 -23.27 26.57
C SER A 227 4.46 -22.38 27.81
N LEU A 228 3.37 -21.68 28.13
CA LEU A 228 3.25 -20.91 29.37
C LEU A 228 3.30 -21.83 30.60
N LYS A 229 2.61 -22.97 30.58
CA LYS A 229 2.72 -23.98 31.64
C LYS A 229 4.16 -24.45 31.82
N ALA A 230 4.90 -24.69 30.75
CA ALA A 230 6.31 -25.07 30.83
C ALA A 230 7.15 -23.99 31.54
N ILE A 231 6.91 -22.70 31.25
CA ILE A 231 7.56 -21.58 31.96
C ILE A 231 7.22 -21.61 33.46
N PHE A 232 5.94 -21.70 33.83
CA PHE A 232 5.51 -21.69 35.23
C PHE A 232 5.99 -22.93 36.00
N CYS A 233 6.05 -24.09 35.36
CA CYS A 233 6.68 -25.30 35.92
C CYS A 233 8.18 -25.08 36.18
N SER A 234 8.89 -24.47 35.23
CA SER A 234 10.32 -24.18 35.37
C SER A 234 10.62 -23.09 36.41
N ARG A 235 9.62 -22.26 36.75
CA ARG A 235 9.73 -21.10 37.66
C ARG A 235 8.48 -21.01 38.56
N PRO A 236 8.34 -21.87 39.59
CA PRO A 236 7.13 -21.97 40.40
C PRO A 236 6.84 -20.76 41.30
N MET A 237 7.76 -19.79 41.37
CA MET A 237 7.62 -18.57 42.18
C MET A 237 6.97 -17.41 41.39
N ILE A 238 6.62 -17.60 40.12
CA ILE A 238 5.93 -16.57 39.33
C ILE A 238 4.56 -16.29 39.95
N TYR A 239 4.31 -15.02 40.25
CA TYR A 239 3.02 -14.51 40.68
C TYR A 239 2.38 -13.72 39.53
N VAL A 240 1.13 -14.02 39.20
CA VAL A 240 0.45 -13.38 38.06
C VAL A 240 0.06 -11.95 38.43
N SER A 241 0.57 -10.98 37.66
CA SER A 241 0.30 -9.55 37.84
C SER A 241 -0.89 -9.07 37.00
N GLU A 242 -1.36 -7.86 37.28
CA GLU A 242 -2.41 -7.19 36.50
C GLU A 242 -2.04 -7.06 35.02
N ASP A 243 -0.77 -6.74 34.72
CA ASP A 243 -0.27 -6.61 33.35
C ASP A 243 -0.31 -7.93 32.58
N MET A 244 -0.11 -9.08 33.25
CA MET A 244 -0.26 -10.39 32.62
C MET A 244 -1.73 -10.63 32.21
N PHE A 245 -2.70 -10.25 33.04
CA PHE A 245 -4.11 -10.34 32.67
C PHE A 245 -4.45 -9.44 31.48
N VAL A 246 -3.94 -8.21 31.45
CA VAL A 246 -4.16 -7.28 30.33
C VAL A 246 -3.52 -7.80 29.04
N GLU A 247 -2.29 -8.34 29.09
CA GLU A 247 -1.65 -8.93 27.91
C GLU A 247 -2.33 -10.21 27.45
N SER A 248 -2.95 -10.98 28.36
CA SER A 248 -3.74 -12.17 27.99
C SER A 248 -4.95 -11.83 27.11
N CYS A 249 -5.45 -10.59 27.16
CA CYS A 249 -6.53 -10.11 26.29
C CYS A 249 -6.16 -10.13 24.79
N ARG A 250 -4.87 -10.20 24.45
CA ARG A 250 -4.37 -10.32 23.07
C ARG A 250 -4.16 -11.77 22.62
N GLY A 251 -4.14 -12.71 23.57
CA GLY A 251 -3.90 -14.13 23.38
C GLY A 251 -5.19 -14.96 23.25
N TYR A 252 -5.12 -16.21 23.70
CA TYR A 252 -6.25 -17.15 23.73
C TYR A 252 -6.98 -17.11 25.08
N VAL A 253 -8.29 -17.38 25.09
CA VAL A 253 -9.07 -17.47 26.35
C VAL A 253 -8.53 -18.55 27.30
N SER A 254 -7.93 -19.60 26.75
CA SER A 254 -7.25 -20.65 27.51
C SER A 254 -6.02 -20.14 28.27
N THR A 255 -5.36 -19.08 27.78
CA THR A 255 -4.28 -18.40 28.50
C THR A 255 -4.83 -17.70 29.73
N LEU A 256 -5.94 -16.96 29.60
CA LEU A 256 -6.59 -16.30 30.73
C LEU A 256 -7.05 -17.32 31.79
N ALA A 257 -7.68 -18.41 31.36
CA ALA A 257 -8.11 -19.48 32.26
C ALA A 257 -6.92 -20.08 33.03
N PHE A 258 -5.81 -20.38 32.33
CA PHE A 258 -4.59 -20.87 32.97
C PHE A 258 -4.03 -19.88 34.00
N LEU A 259 -3.96 -18.58 33.68
CA LEU A 259 -3.46 -17.56 34.61
C LEU A 259 -4.33 -17.46 35.88
N MET A 260 -5.63 -17.70 35.78
CA MET A 260 -6.54 -17.74 36.94
C MET A 260 -6.37 -18.97 37.83
N GLU A 261 -5.74 -20.04 37.34
CA GLU A 261 -5.40 -21.20 38.16
C GLU A 261 -4.13 -20.99 39.00
N GLN A 262 -3.33 -19.96 38.66
CA GLN A 262 -2.06 -19.64 39.34
C GLN A 262 -2.27 -18.66 40.50
N PRO A 263 -1.33 -18.52 41.45
CA PRO A 263 -1.36 -17.43 42.41
C PRO A 263 -1.33 -16.07 41.69
N HIS A 264 -2.40 -15.28 41.84
CA HIS A 264 -2.63 -14.09 41.02
C HIS A 264 -3.13 -12.88 41.80
N SER A 265 -2.90 -11.68 41.24
CA SER A 265 -3.47 -10.42 41.73
C SER A 265 -4.98 -10.37 41.53
N GLN A 266 -5.64 -9.32 42.04
CA GLN A 266 -7.03 -9.07 41.65
C GLN A 266 -7.12 -8.82 40.13
N LEU A 267 -8.27 -9.18 39.56
CA LEU A 267 -8.50 -9.08 38.13
C LEU A 267 -8.72 -7.61 37.71
N PRO A 268 -7.88 -7.01 36.85
CA PRO A 268 -7.98 -5.60 36.46
C PRO A 268 -9.01 -5.42 35.33
N VAL A 269 -10.29 -5.69 35.62
CA VAL A 269 -11.37 -5.79 34.61
C VAL A 269 -11.47 -4.54 33.72
N THR A 270 -11.32 -3.34 34.28
CA THR A 270 -11.36 -2.08 33.51
C THR A 270 -10.25 -2.02 32.46
N SER A 271 -9.00 -2.29 32.86
CA SER A 271 -7.84 -2.30 31.95
C SER A 271 -7.96 -3.41 30.89
N MET A 272 -8.53 -4.55 31.26
CA MET A 272 -8.82 -5.64 30.33
C MET A 272 -9.87 -5.22 29.29
N ILE A 273 -10.96 -4.56 29.70
CA ILE A 273 -11.97 -4.03 28.77
C ILE A 273 -11.36 -3.02 27.79
N GLU A 274 -10.50 -2.12 28.26
CA GLU A 274 -9.79 -1.16 27.40
C GLU A 274 -8.82 -1.84 26.41
N ALA A 275 -8.20 -2.95 26.79
CA ALA A 275 -7.37 -3.74 25.90
C ALA A 275 -8.22 -4.46 24.84
N LEU A 276 -9.32 -5.10 25.25
CA LEU A 276 -10.25 -5.80 24.37
C LEU A 276 -10.93 -4.86 23.36
N GLU A 277 -11.21 -3.61 23.75
CA GLU A 277 -11.80 -2.59 22.88
C GLU A 277 -10.98 -2.37 21.60
N LYS A 278 -9.64 -2.46 21.70
CA LYS A 278 -8.70 -2.21 20.60
C LYS A 278 -8.61 -3.37 19.61
N GLU A 279 -9.21 -4.51 19.94
CA GLU A 279 -9.12 -5.75 19.18
C GLU A 279 -10.40 -6.03 18.35
N HIS A 280 -10.27 -6.91 17.37
CA HIS A 280 -11.35 -7.27 16.44
C HIS A 280 -11.54 -8.80 16.35
N GLY A 281 -12.75 -9.22 15.95
CA GLY A 281 -13.08 -10.62 15.67
C GLY A 281 -13.58 -11.40 16.89
N GLN A 282 -13.42 -12.72 16.84
CA GLN A 282 -13.97 -13.64 17.85
C GLN A 282 -13.20 -13.62 19.18
N ARG A 283 -11.87 -13.40 19.15
CA ARG A 283 -11.02 -13.47 20.36
C ARG A 283 -11.51 -12.57 21.50
N PRO A 284 -11.80 -11.26 21.28
CA PRO A 284 -12.33 -10.42 22.35
C PRO A 284 -13.69 -10.91 22.88
N THR A 285 -14.50 -11.54 22.02
CA THR A 285 -15.82 -12.07 22.38
C THR A 285 -15.71 -13.25 23.34
N GLU A 286 -14.76 -14.16 23.13
CA GLU A 286 -14.50 -15.30 24.03
C GLU A 286 -14.08 -14.84 25.42
N ILE A 287 -13.18 -13.84 25.48
CA ILE A 287 -12.71 -13.27 26.75
C ILE A 287 -13.83 -12.49 27.46
N LEU A 288 -14.61 -11.68 26.72
CA LEU A 288 -15.79 -11.02 27.29
C LEU A 288 -16.79 -12.03 27.84
N ARG A 289 -17.04 -13.14 27.14
CA ARG A 289 -17.94 -14.21 27.59
C ARG A 289 -17.47 -14.80 28.91
N PHE A 290 -16.17 -15.04 29.03
CA PHE A 290 -15.54 -15.52 30.26
C PHE A 290 -15.70 -14.51 31.42
N LEU A 291 -15.41 -13.24 31.19
CA LEU A 291 -15.57 -12.19 32.21
C LEU A 291 -17.04 -12.01 32.66
N LEU A 292 -17.98 -12.18 31.74
CA LEU A 292 -19.42 -12.14 32.03
C LEU A 292 -19.87 -13.37 32.84
N SER A 293 -19.35 -14.58 32.56
CA SER A 293 -19.70 -15.78 33.34
C SER A 293 -19.20 -15.69 34.78
N GLU A 294 -18.05 -15.06 35.00
CA GLU A 294 -17.50 -14.77 36.34
C GLU A 294 -18.18 -13.56 37.02
N LYS A 295 -19.20 -12.94 36.39
CA LYS A 295 -19.90 -11.73 36.88
C LYS A 295 -18.94 -10.60 37.25
N SER A 296 -17.86 -10.45 36.48
CA SER A 296 -16.79 -9.49 36.76
C SER A 296 -17.14 -8.04 36.43
N PHE A 297 -18.16 -7.80 35.60
CA PHE A 297 -18.71 -6.48 35.29
C PHE A 297 -20.17 -6.58 34.83
N GLU A 298 -20.88 -5.45 34.83
CA GLU A 298 -22.25 -5.33 34.32
C GLU A 298 -22.26 -4.72 32.92
N VAL A 299 -23.15 -5.21 32.05
CA VAL A 299 -23.32 -4.66 30.70
C VAL A 299 -24.22 -3.42 30.76
N ASP A 300 -23.60 -2.25 30.66
CA ASP A 300 -24.27 -0.96 30.51
C ASP A 300 -24.14 -0.42 29.07
N HIS A 301 -24.71 0.77 28.84
CA HIS A 301 -24.63 1.43 27.53
C HIS A 301 -23.19 1.82 27.15
N GLY A 302 -22.31 2.09 28.13
CA GLY A 302 -20.91 2.42 27.87
C GLY A 302 -20.12 1.22 27.35
N ILE A 303 -20.37 0.02 27.87
CA ILE A 303 -19.79 -1.22 27.35
C ILE A 303 -20.30 -1.49 25.93
N ILE A 304 -21.59 -1.31 25.68
CA ILE A 304 -22.17 -1.44 24.33
C ILE A 304 -21.49 -0.48 23.35
N GLU A 305 -21.33 0.79 23.73
CA GLU A 305 -20.63 1.79 22.91
C GLU A 305 -19.19 1.39 22.58
N ARG A 306 -18.42 0.94 23.58
CA ARG A 306 -17.02 0.54 23.40
C ARG A 306 -16.86 -0.60 22.39
N PHE A 307 -17.75 -1.60 22.46
CA PHE A 307 -17.69 -2.79 21.60
C PHE A 307 -18.57 -2.72 20.36
N ALA A 308 -19.26 -1.61 20.11
CA ALA A 308 -20.18 -1.49 18.97
C ALA A 308 -19.49 -1.67 17.61
N HIS A 309 -18.16 -1.56 17.51
CA HIS A 309 -17.41 -1.87 16.28
C HIS A 309 -17.20 -3.37 16.02
N ASN A 310 -17.46 -4.24 17.00
CA ASN A 310 -17.23 -5.69 16.92
C ASN A 310 -18.58 -6.44 16.97
N ALA A 311 -18.98 -7.03 15.85
CA ALA A 311 -20.28 -7.68 15.69
C ALA A 311 -20.52 -8.81 16.70
N SER A 312 -19.54 -9.68 16.94
CA SER A 312 -19.70 -10.84 17.82
C SER A 312 -19.72 -10.45 19.29
N ALA A 313 -18.92 -9.47 19.69
CA ALA A 313 -18.97 -8.90 21.03
C ALA A 313 -20.30 -8.20 21.27
N LEU A 314 -20.75 -7.39 20.31
CA LEU A 314 -22.03 -6.68 20.38
C LEU A 314 -23.21 -7.66 20.50
N GLU A 315 -23.24 -8.72 19.70
CA GLU A 315 -24.27 -9.76 19.77
C GLU A 315 -24.31 -10.42 21.16
N LEU A 316 -23.16 -10.82 21.70
CA LEU A 316 -23.03 -11.38 23.05
C LEU A 316 -23.57 -10.42 24.12
N LEU A 317 -23.19 -9.16 24.06
CA LEU A 317 -23.58 -8.15 25.06
C LEU A 317 -25.08 -7.86 25.02
N LEU A 318 -25.68 -7.78 23.83
CA LEU A 318 -27.12 -7.58 23.66
C LEU A 318 -27.94 -8.79 24.12
N GLN A 319 -27.44 -10.01 23.90
CA GLN A 319 -28.06 -11.23 24.45
C GLN A 319 -27.97 -11.28 25.97
N THR A 320 -26.87 -10.79 26.55
CA THR A 320 -26.65 -10.79 28.00
C THR A 320 -27.55 -9.78 28.71
N THR A 321 -27.79 -8.60 28.13
CA THR A 321 -28.65 -7.58 28.73
C THR A 321 -29.58 -6.95 27.69
N PRO A 322 -30.71 -7.62 27.35
CA PRO A 322 -31.59 -7.20 26.24
C PRO A 322 -32.23 -5.82 26.41
N ARG A 323 -32.26 -5.27 27.63
CA ARG A 323 -32.90 -3.99 27.96
C ARG A 323 -31.95 -2.78 27.95
N VAL A 324 -30.65 -2.98 27.73
CA VAL A 324 -29.68 -1.87 27.68
C VAL A 324 -30.06 -0.89 26.55
N PRO A 325 -30.03 0.44 26.71
CA PRO A 325 -30.36 1.34 25.60
C PRO A 325 -29.25 1.34 24.54
N ILE A 326 -29.63 1.43 23.26
CA ILE A 326 -28.67 1.68 22.17
C ILE A 326 -28.53 3.19 22.02
N THR A 327 -27.32 3.70 22.25
CA THR A 327 -27.03 5.13 22.12
C THR A 327 -26.69 5.49 20.68
N GLU A 328 -26.76 6.78 20.37
CA GLU A 328 -26.36 7.30 19.06
C GLU A 328 -24.89 6.97 18.76
N GLN A 329 -24.01 7.12 19.76
CA GLN A 329 -22.59 6.83 19.62
C GLN A 329 -22.34 5.35 19.33
N ALA A 330 -23.10 4.43 19.95
CA ALA A 330 -23.03 3.01 19.63
C ALA A 330 -23.45 2.75 18.18
N ALA A 331 -24.54 3.38 17.70
CA ALA A 331 -25.00 3.25 16.32
C ALA A 331 -23.96 3.80 15.31
N ILE A 332 -23.39 4.98 15.56
CA ILE A 332 -22.33 5.58 14.73
C ILE A 332 -21.10 4.67 14.68
N ARG A 333 -20.64 4.17 15.83
CA ARG A 333 -19.46 3.29 15.89
C ARG A 333 -19.71 1.96 15.19
N ALA A 334 -20.91 1.39 15.32
CA ALA A 334 -21.31 0.17 14.61
C ALA A 334 -21.36 0.37 13.09
N ALA A 335 -21.78 1.55 12.62
CA ALA A 335 -21.79 1.91 11.21
C ALA A 335 -20.38 2.24 10.65
N SER A 336 -19.52 2.82 11.47
CA SER A 336 -18.17 3.27 11.08
C SER A 336 -17.08 2.21 11.23
N GLY A 337 -17.38 1.11 11.93
CA GLY A 337 -16.42 0.05 12.21
C GLY A 337 -16.01 -0.73 10.94
N TRP A 338 -14.78 -1.26 10.97
CA TRP A 338 -14.28 -2.20 9.95
C TRP A 338 -14.94 -3.59 10.05
N GLY A 339 -15.66 -3.86 11.15
CA GLY A 339 -16.44 -5.08 11.35
C GLY A 339 -17.64 -5.10 10.42
N ARG A 340 -17.60 -5.95 9.39
CA ARG A 340 -18.55 -5.98 8.27
C ARG A 340 -20.04 -6.13 8.65
N ASP A 341 -20.35 -6.47 9.91
CA ASP A 341 -21.70 -6.86 10.33
C ASP A 341 -22.19 -6.22 11.66
N ALA A 342 -21.46 -5.29 12.28
CA ALA A 342 -21.84 -4.80 13.61
C ALA A 342 -23.16 -4.00 13.60
N LEU A 343 -23.35 -3.09 12.65
CA LEU A 343 -24.65 -2.44 12.44
C LEU A 343 -25.74 -3.46 12.03
N CYS A 344 -25.38 -4.52 11.30
CA CYS A 344 -26.34 -5.57 10.94
C CYS A 344 -26.91 -6.26 12.20
N VAL A 345 -26.09 -6.48 13.24
CA VAL A 345 -26.54 -7.03 14.52
C VAL A 345 -27.57 -6.10 15.17
N LEU A 346 -27.28 -4.80 15.25
CA LEU A 346 -28.23 -3.82 15.78
C LEU A 346 -29.55 -3.80 14.99
N LEU A 347 -29.47 -3.82 13.67
CA LEU A 347 -30.66 -3.82 12.81
C LEU A 347 -31.41 -5.16 12.81
N ASN A 348 -30.77 -6.29 13.11
CA ASN A 348 -31.43 -7.60 13.18
C ASN A 348 -32.21 -7.73 14.49
N GLU A 349 -31.55 -7.41 15.59
CA GLU A 349 -32.08 -7.68 16.94
C GLU A 349 -32.93 -6.52 17.46
N ARG A 350 -32.59 -5.27 17.11
CA ARG A 350 -33.05 -4.07 17.83
C ARG A 350 -33.27 -2.84 16.95
N ILE A 351 -33.74 -3.01 15.72
CA ILE A 351 -33.94 -1.90 14.77
C ILE A 351 -34.81 -0.74 15.30
N ASN A 352 -35.77 -1.03 16.20
CA ASN A 352 -36.61 -0.02 16.84
C ASN A 352 -35.85 0.85 17.86
N ASP A 353 -34.80 0.30 18.45
CA ASP A 353 -34.05 0.97 19.52
C ASP A 353 -32.84 1.74 18.98
N VAL A 354 -32.48 1.55 17.69
CA VAL A 354 -31.38 2.27 17.05
C VAL A 354 -31.80 3.73 16.82
N PRO A 355 -31.11 4.72 17.39
CA PRO A 355 -31.37 6.13 17.09
C PRO A 355 -31.06 6.43 15.62
N ILE A 356 -32.02 7.03 14.92
CA ILE A 356 -31.87 7.40 13.50
C ILE A 356 -31.76 8.93 13.39
N SER A 357 -30.54 9.44 13.51
CA SER A 357 -30.17 10.87 13.36
C SER A 357 -29.45 11.14 12.03
N GLU A 358 -29.21 12.41 11.71
CA GLU A 358 -28.41 12.81 10.54
C GLU A 358 -26.98 12.22 10.60
N GLU A 359 -26.36 12.24 11.79
CA GLU A 359 -25.03 11.70 12.07
C GLU A 359 -24.97 10.19 11.87
N VAL A 360 -25.95 9.46 12.41
CA VAL A 360 -26.06 8.01 12.22
C VAL A 360 -26.24 7.69 10.74
N MET A 361 -27.14 8.38 10.04
CA MET A 361 -27.35 8.17 8.60
C MET A 361 -26.10 8.48 7.77
N THR A 362 -25.35 9.53 8.13
CA THR A 362 -24.06 9.86 7.50
C THR A 362 -23.03 8.74 7.70
N ALA A 363 -23.01 8.10 8.87
CA ALA A 363 -22.13 6.95 9.11
C ALA A 363 -22.59 5.70 8.33
N VAL A 364 -23.90 5.45 8.26
CA VAL A 364 -24.51 4.34 7.53
C VAL A 364 -24.16 4.40 6.03
N VAL A 365 -24.31 5.56 5.39
CA VAL A 365 -24.05 5.72 3.95
C VAL A 365 -22.57 5.54 3.59
N LYS A 366 -21.66 5.84 4.52
CA LYS A 366 -20.21 5.64 4.37
C LYS A 366 -19.75 4.21 4.70
N SER A 367 -20.62 3.40 5.28
CA SER A 367 -20.27 2.02 5.68
C SER A 367 -20.08 1.11 4.46
N ILE A 368 -19.30 0.02 4.64
CA ILE A 368 -19.04 -0.97 3.58
C ILE A 368 -20.33 -1.59 3.03
N ARG A 369 -21.37 -1.73 3.86
CA ARG A 369 -22.68 -2.31 3.49
C ARG A 369 -23.78 -1.25 3.39
N SER A 370 -23.43 -0.02 3.00
CA SER A 370 -24.33 1.14 2.95
C SER A 370 -25.68 0.82 2.33
N VAL A 371 -25.72 0.31 1.09
CA VAL A 371 -26.95 0.01 0.35
C VAL A 371 -27.86 -0.98 1.10
N VAL A 372 -27.30 -2.03 1.71
CA VAL A 372 -28.06 -3.04 2.44
C VAL A 372 -28.66 -2.45 3.71
N ASN A 373 -27.86 -1.72 4.49
CA ASN A 373 -28.30 -1.11 5.74
C ASN A 373 -29.32 0.01 5.49
N LEU A 374 -29.11 0.83 4.45
CA LEU A 374 -30.07 1.85 4.02
C LEU A 374 -31.42 1.24 3.65
N ARG A 375 -31.46 0.17 2.84
CA ARG A 375 -32.73 -0.49 2.48
C ARG A 375 -33.50 -0.95 3.71
N ARG A 376 -32.80 -1.52 4.69
CA ARG A 376 -33.41 -2.00 5.94
C ARG A 376 -33.96 -0.86 6.78
N ILE A 377 -33.17 0.20 6.97
CA ILE A 377 -33.58 1.38 7.75
C ILE A 377 -34.75 2.08 7.08
N LEU A 378 -34.69 2.31 5.76
CA LEU A 378 -35.77 2.94 5.00
C LEU A 378 -37.05 2.09 5.00
N ALA A 379 -36.95 0.77 4.87
CA ALA A 379 -38.11 -0.12 4.90
C ALA A 379 -38.80 -0.14 6.27
N HIS A 380 -38.05 0.06 7.35
CA HIS A 380 -38.56 -0.02 8.72
C HIS A 380 -39.04 1.34 9.27
N HIS A 381 -38.23 2.39 9.10
CA HIS A 381 -38.48 3.72 9.65
C HIS A 381 -39.20 4.67 8.67
N GLY A 382 -39.20 4.33 7.37
CA GLY A 382 -39.92 5.07 6.33
C GLY A 382 -39.60 6.57 6.32
N PRO A 383 -40.61 7.46 6.36
CA PRO A 383 -40.41 8.91 6.27
C PRO A 383 -39.77 9.55 7.51
N GLN A 384 -39.57 8.81 8.61
CA GLN A 384 -38.89 9.34 9.81
C GLN A 384 -37.36 9.41 9.65
N VAL A 385 -36.82 8.82 8.59
CA VAL A 385 -35.38 8.84 8.34
C VAL A 385 -34.97 10.26 7.94
N PRO A 386 -34.04 10.92 8.64
CA PRO A 386 -33.60 12.27 8.33
C PRO A 386 -32.69 12.24 7.10
N ILE A 387 -33.29 12.42 5.93
CA ILE A 387 -32.56 12.55 4.66
C ILE A 387 -32.28 14.03 4.44
N THR A 388 -31.12 14.48 4.87
CA THR A 388 -30.65 15.86 4.68
C THR A 388 -29.65 15.96 3.52
N GLU A 389 -29.25 17.18 3.14
CA GLU A 389 -28.23 17.40 2.11
C GLU A 389 -26.92 16.72 2.50
N LYS A 390 -26.51 16.82 3.78
CA LYS A 390 -25.30 16.18 4.29
C LYS A 390 -25.32 14.66 4.10
N VAL A 391 -26.47 14.02 4.31
CA VAL A 391 -26.65 12.58 4.07
C VAL A 391 -26.58 12.26 2.57
N LEU A 392 -27.19 13.09 1.70
CA LEU A 392 -27.11 12.92 0.24
C LEU A 392 -25.70 13.12 -0.31
N VAL A 393 -24.97 14.14 0.16
CA VAL A 393 -23.58 14.39 -0.18
C VAL A 393 -22.72 13.18 0.18
N ALA A 394 -22.91 12.62 1.37
CA ALA A 394 -22.19 11.43 1.80
C ALA A 394 -22.59 10.16 1.00
N ALA A 395 -23.84 10.05 0.56
CA ALA A 395 -24.31 8.95 -0.28
C ALA A 395 -23.91 9.08 -1.77
N SER A 396 -23.52 10.28 -2.21
CA SER A 396 -23.21 10.57 -3.61
C SER A 396 -22.00 9.78 -4.14
N THR A 397 -21.20 9.17 -3.27
CA THR A 397 -20.11 8.27 -3.68
C THR A 397 -20.58 6.90 -4.16
N THR A 398 -21.87 6.59 -4.05
CA THR A 398 -22.44 5.30 -4.47
C THR A 398 -23.80 5.53 -5.09
N LEU A 399 -23.90 5.29 -6.40
CA LEU A 399 -25.12 5.56 -7.18
C LEU A 399 -26.35 4.92 -6.54
N GLU A 400 -26.27 3.64 -6.14
CA GLU A 400 -27.40 2.93 -5.54
C GLU A 400 -27.82 3.51 -4.19
N ALA A 401 -26.88 4.02 -3.39
CA ALA A 401 -27.20 4.65 -2.10
C ALA A 401 -27.92 5.98 -2.33
N LEU A 402 -27.42 6.80 -3.26
CA LEU A 402 -28.04 8.06 -3.66
C LEU A 402 -29.46 7.83 -4.22
N GLN A 403 -29.62 6.83 -5.11
CA GLN A 403 -30.90 6.46 -5.69
C GLN A 403 -31.94 6.08 -4.61
N LEU A 404 -31.54 5.29 -3.61
CA LEU A 404 -32.44 4.87 -2.53
C LEU A 404 -32.94 6.05 -1.71
N LEU A 405 -32.04 6.97 -1.33
CA LEU A 405 -32.41 8.13 -0.54
C LEU A 405 -33.30 9.10 -1.33
N LEU A 406 -32.97 9.36 -2.60
CA LEU A 406 -33.78 10.21 -3.48
C LEU A 406 -35.15 9.59 -3.81
N GLN A 407 -35.24 8.26 -3.87
CA GLN A 407 -36.53 7.56 -3.98
C GLN A 407 -37.36 7.70 -2.70
N ALA A 408 -36.73 7.63 -1.53
CA ALA A 408 -37.41 7.81 -0.25
C ALA A 408 -37.91 9.24 -0.01
N LEU A 409 -37.17 10.26 -0.46
CA LEU A 409 -37.62 11.67 -0.45
C LEU A 409 -38.80 11.94 -1.39
N GLY A 410 -38.93 11.17 -2.46
CA GLY A 410 -40.00 11.33 -3.45
C GLY A 410 -40.04 12.75 -4.06
N PRO A 411 -41.18 13.46 -4.00
CA PRO A 411 -41.33 14.80 -4.58
C PRO A 411 -40.58 15.90 -3.82
N GLU A 412 -40.11 15.64 -2.58
CA GLU A 412 -39.33 16.59 -1.78
C GLU A 412 -37.82 16.54 -2.10
N ALA A 413 -37.41 15.65 -3.02
CA ALA A 413 -36.02 15.52 -3.42
C ALA A 413 -35.40 16.75 -4.13
N PRO A 414 -36.08 17.46 -5.06
CA PRO A 414 -35.46 18.49 -5.89
C PRO A 414 -34.69 19.60 -5.13
N PRO A 415 -35.19 20.17 -4.02
CA PRO A 415 -34.45 21.16 -3.23
C PRO A 415 -33.12 20.66 -2.65
N MET A 416 -32.97 19.34 -2.51
CA MET A 416 -31.77 18.73 -1.92
C MET A 416 -30.75 18.23 -2.97
N ILE A 417 -31.09 18.32 -4.26
CA ILE A 417 -30.17 17.99 -5.36
C ILE A 417 -29.33 19.23 -5.65
N THR A 418 -28.32 19.47 -4.80
CA THR A 418 -27.42 20.61 -4.94
C THR A 418 -26.28 20.34 -5.93
N GLU A 419 -25.59 21.40 -6.37
CA GLU A 419 -24.44 21.27 -7.27
C GLU A 419 -23.40 20.28 -6.70
N GLN A 420 -23.18 20.32 -5.38
CA GLN A 420 -22.25 19.44 -4.68
C GLN A 420 -22.63 17.96 -4.81
N VAL A 421 -23.91 17.62 -4.62
CA VAL A 421 -24.43 16.25 -4.82
C VAL A 421 -24.17 15.78 -6.25
N VAL A 422 -24.50 16.62 -7.24
CA VAL A 422 -24.33 16.28 -8.66
C VAL A 422 -22.85 16.10 -9.02
N VAL A 423 -21.96 16.97 -8.55
CA VAL A 423 -20.51 16.89 -8.82
C VAL A 423 -19.92 15.60 -8.25
N ILE A 424 -20.21 15.28 -6.98
CA ILE A 424 -19.67 14.08 -6.33
C ILE A 424 -20.21 12.83 -6.99
N ALA A 425 -21.52 12.79 -7.29
CA ALA A 425 -22.15 11.65 -7.95
C ALA A 425 -21.59 11.42 -9.35
N THR A 426 -21.48 12.49 -10.16
CA THR A 426 -20.88 12.44 -11.50
C THR A 426 -19.45 11.92 -11.47
N TRP A 427 -18.67 12.33 -10.46
CA TRP A 427 -17.29 11.87 -10.31
C TRP A 427 -17.19 10.41 -9.88
N ALA A 428 -18.04 9.98 -8.95
CA ALA A 428 -18.01 8.63 -8.42
C ALA A 428 -18.51 7.60 -9.44
N ASP A 429 -19.59 7.91 -10.15
CA ASP A 429 -20.16 7.11 -11.23
C ASP A 429 -20.89 8.03 -12.22
N LEU A 430 -20.34 8.18 -13.43
CA LEU A 430 -20.92 9.03 -14.47
C LEU A 430 -22.40 8.69 -14.77
N SER A 431 -22.81 7.43 -14.58
CA SER A 431 -24.19 6.98 -14.79
C SER A 431 -25.20 7.69 -13.87
N ALA A 432 -24.73 8.31 -12.78
CA ALA A 432 -25.55 9.12 -11.89
C ALA A 432 -26.12 10.35 -12.59
N LEU A 433 -25.36 11.01 -13.45
CA LEU A 433 -25.76 12.27 -14.09
C LEU A 433 -26.93 12.08 -15.08
N PRO A 434 -26.88 11.14 -16.05
CA PRO A 434 -28.03 10.81 -16.90
C PRO A 434 -29.26 10.41 -16.08
N TRP A 435 -29.08 9.61 -15.04
CA TRP A 435 -30.19 9.14 -14.20
C TRP A 435 -30.86 10.28 -13.43
N LEU A 436 -30.07 11.19 -12.85
CA LEU A 436 -30.58 12.38 -12.15
C LEU A 436 -31.39 13.26 -13.11
N LEU A 437 -30.90 13.47 -14.33
CA LEU A 437 -31.59 14.27 -15.34
C LEU A 437 -32.86 13.64 -15.86
N GLU A 438 -32.85 12.32 -16.11
CA GLU A 438 -34.05 11.58 -16.51
C GLU A 438 -35.17 11.74 -15.46
N LYS A 439 -34.81 11.71 -14.18
CA LYS A 439 -35.78 11.71 -13.09
C LYS A 439 -36.22 13.10 -12.63
N TYR A 440 -35.31 14.07 -12.63
CA TYR A 440 -35.53 15.40 -12.03
C TYR A 440 -35.42 16.56 -13.02
N GLY A 441 -35.02 16.29 -14.27
CA GLY A 441 -35.00 17.28 -15.36
C GLY A 441 -34.24 18.55 -15.00
N SER A 442 -34.87 19.70 -15.23
CA SER A 442 -34.27 21.02 -15.00
C SER A 442 -34.02 21.37 -13.52
N ALA A 443 -34.46 20.53 -12.57
CA ALA A 443 -34.11 20.72 -11.17
C ALA A 443 -32.67 20.28 -10.85
N VAL A 444 -32.03 19.50 -11.73
CA VAL A 444 -30.62 19.12 -11.58
C VAL A 444 -29.74 20.33 -11.93
N PRO A 445 -28.90 20.83 -11.02
CA PRO A 445 -28.01 21.95 -11.29
C PRO A 445 -26.91 21.56 -12.26
N LEU A 446 -27.10 21.94 -13.53
CA LEU A 446 -26.16 21.74 -14.62
C LEU A 446 -25.25 22.96 -14.79
N THR A 447 -24.14 22.98 -14.06
CA THR A 447 -23.18 24.09 -14.03
C THR A 447 -21.89 23.79 -14.80
N GLU A 448 -21.05 24.80 -15.01
CA GLU A 448 -19.70 24.62 -15.57
C GLU A 448 -18.84 23.69 -14.71
N ARG A 449 -19.05 23.67 -13.39
CA ARG A 449 -18.33 22.73 -12.50
C ARG A 449 -18.71 21.29 -12.81
N VAL A 450 -20.00 20.97 -12.92
CA VAL A 450 -20.47 19.61 -13.30
C VAL A 450 -19.88 19.19 -14.64
N MET A 451 -19.81 20.12 -15.60
CA MET A 451 -19.18 19.90 -16.91
C MET A 451 -17.69 19.55 -16.80
N VAL A 452 -16.92 20.30 -16.01
CA VAL A 452 -15.48 20.04 -15.81
C VAL A 452 -15.25 18.67 -15.16
N PHE A 453 -16.05 18.29 -14.17
CA PHE A 453 -15.94 16.98 -13.52
C PHE A 453 -16.34 15.83 -14.43
N ALA A 454 -17.41 15.97 -15.21
CA ALA A 454 -17.80 14.98 -16.22
C ALA A 454 -16.69 14.81 -17.28
N ALA A 455 -16.10 15.90 -17.75
CA ALA A 455 -14.97 15.84 -18.68
C ALA A 455 -13.71 15.20 -18.07
N ALA A 456 -13.47 15.39 -16.77
CA ALA A 456 -12.34 14.78 -16.06
C ALA A 456 -12.55 13.28 -15.78
N ASN A 457 -13.80 12.81 -15.66
CA ASN A 457 -14.13 11.44 -15.25
C ASN A 457 -13.72 10.39 -16.28
N GLY A 458 -13.73 10.75 -17.57
CA GLY A 458 -13.34 9.87 -18.67
C GLY A 458 -13.81 10.39 -20.02
N LEU A 459 -13.42 9.70 -21.10
CA LEU A 459 -13.91 10.02 -22.44
C LEU A 459 -15.43 9.87 -22.55
N ASP A 460 -16.02 8.90 -21.86
CA ASP A 460 -17.47 8.68 -21.86
C ASP A 460 -18.21 9.89 -21.25
N GLY A 461 -17.63 10.54 -20.23
CA GLY A 461 -18.19 11.75 -19.62
C GLY A 461 -18.19 12.93 -20.58
N LEU A 462 -17.08 13.13 -21.30
CA LEU A 462 -16.99 14.16 -22.34
C LEU A 462 -17.94 13.86 -23.52
N GLN A 463 -18.05 12.61 -23.96
CA GLN A 463 -19.01 12.21 -25.00
C GLN A 463 -20.44 12.50 -24.60
N TRP A 464 -20.79 12.19 -23.35
CA TRP A 464 -22.11 12.42 -22.83
C TRP A 464 -22.46 13.92 -22.83
N LEU A 465 -21.55 14.78 -22.37
CA LEU A 465 -21.73 16.24 -22.41
C LEU A 465 -22.00 16.77 -23.82
N LEU A 466 -21.26 16.27 -24.83
CA LEU A 466 -21.41 16.70 -26.21
C LEU A 466 -22.72 16.24 -26.87
N ARG A 467 -23.32 15.15 -26.35
CA ARG A 467 -24.56 14.58 -26.90
C ARG A 467 -25.82 15.12 -26.23
N GLU A 468 -25.82 15.13 -24.90
CA GLU A 468 -27.06 15.23 -24.11
C GLU A 468 -27.21 16.58 -23.38
N TRP A 469 -26.21 17.46 -23.42
CA TRP A 469 -26.33 18.75 -22.73
C TRP A 469 -27.25 19.71 -23.52
N PRO A 470 -28.23 20.38 -22.87
CA PRO A 470 -29.26 21.17 -23.56
C PRO A 470 -28.80 22.44 -24.31
N GLY A 471 -27.50 22.72 -24.33
CA GLY A 471 -26.90 23.87 -25.02
C GLY A 471 -25.97 23.39 -26.12
N ASN A 472 -25.75 24.22 -27.13
CA ASN A 472 -24.69 24.01 -28.13
C ASN A 472 -23.32 24.13 -27.44
N ILE A 473 -22.93 23.12 -26.66
CA ILE A 473 -21.62 23.03 -26.04
C ILE A 473 -20.65 22.66 -27.14
N ASP A 474 -19.76 23.60 -27.46
CA ASP A 474 -18.57 23.28 -28.21
C ASP A 474 -17.42 22.90 -27.26
N LEU A 475 -16.44 22.18 -27.79
CA LEU A 475 -15.25 21.77 -27.03
C LEU A 475 -14.48 22.96 -26.45
N ASN A 476 -14.58 24.15 -27.06
CA ASN A 476 -13.89 25.36 -26.60
C ASN A 476 -14.53 25.96 -25.35
N ARG A 477 -15.85 25.85 -25.18
CA ARG A 477 -16.51 26.22 -23.94
C ARG A 477 -16.05 25.33 -22.78
N ILE A 478 -15.98 24.01 -23.00
CA ILE A 478 -15.45 23.06 -22.00
C ILE A 478 -13.99 23.39 -21.70
N TRP A 479 -13.19 23.63 -22.74
CA TRP A 479 -11.78 23.97 -22.61
C TRP A 479 -11.54 25.21 -21.74
N ARG A 480 -12.27 26.31 -21.98
CA ARG A 480 -12.18 27.53 -21.15
C ARG A 480 -12.63 27.26 -19.71
N ALA A 481 -13.74 26.53 -19.54
CA ALA A 481 -14.25 26.18 -18.21
C ALA A 481 -13.23 25.36 -17.41
N ILE A 482 -12.49 24.44 -18.05
CA ILE A 482 -11.42 23.66 -17.40
C ILE A 482 -10.37 24.59 -16.83
N TRP A 483 -9.84 25.53 -17.60
CA TRP A 483 -8.69 26.33 -17.17
C TRP A 483 -9.06 27.49 -16.24
N LYS A 484 -10.30 27.96 -16.32
CA LYS A 484 -10.89 28.91 -15.38
C LYS A 484 -11.29 28.26 -14.05
N PHE A 485 -11.42 26.94 -14.00
CA PHE A 485 -11.92 26.25 -12.82
C PHE A 485 -10.92 26.33 -11.67
N ASP A 486 -11.22 27.19 -10.70
CA ASP A 486 -10.54 27.23 -9.41
C ASP A 486 -11.40 26.58 -8.32
N ARG A 487 -10.74 25.91 -7.37
CA ARG A 487 -11.40 25.45 -6.15
C ARG A 487 -11.33 26.59 -5.15
N ASP A 488 -12.39 27.37 -5.06
CA ASP A 488 -12.62 28.22 -3.88
C ASP A 488 -12.41 27.38 -2.62
N SER A 489 -11.44 27.80 -1.81
CA SER A 489 -10.82 27.01 -0.73
C SER A 489 -11.73 26.70 0.47
N SER A 490 -13.03 27.06 0.41
CA SER A 490 -13.93 27.04 1.56
C SER A 490 -15.17 26.12 1.50
N GLU A 491 -15.43 25.33 0.45
CA GLU A 491 -16.75 24.66 0.32
C GLU A 491 -16.81 23.13 0.54
N PHE A 492 -15.68 22.42 0.62
CA PHE A 492 -15.72 20.94 0.69
C PHE A 492 -15.11 20.40 1.98
N SER A 493 -15.95 20.20 3.01
CA SER A 493 -15.60 19.42 4.21
C SER A 493 -15.33 17.92 3.94
N TYR A 494 -15.51 17.47 2.69
CA TYR A 494 -15.36 16.09 2.23
C TYR A 494 -14.18 15.88 1.26
N ARG A 495 -13.06 16.58 1.49
CA ARG A 495 -11.82 16.56 0.67
C ARG A 495 -11.33 15.16 0.24
N ARG A 496 -11.62 14.09 1.00
CA ARG A 496 -11.09 12.73 0.73
C ARG A 496 -11.65 12.05 -0.53
N ASN A 497 -12.79 12.48 -1.06
CA ASN A 497 -13.50 11.74 -2.13
C ASN A 497 -13.43 12.39 -3.52
N LEU A 498 -12.87 13.60 -3.64
CA LEU A 498 -12.71 14.28 -4.92
C LEU A 498 -11.23 14.30 -5.32
N PRO A 499 -10.90 14.21 -6.62
CA PRO A 499 -9.53 14.18 -7.12
C PRO A 499 -8.82 15.52 -6.88
N SER A 500 -7.49 15.59 -6.98
CA SER A 500 -6.78 16.87 -6.90
C SER A 500 -7.15 17.79 -8.08
N LEU A 501 -7.01 19.11 -7.90
CA LEU A 501 -7.31 20.06 -8.98
C LEU A 501 -6.35 19.87 -10.17
N ALA A 502 -5.09 19.55 -9.90
CA ALA A 502 -4.11 19.17 -10.92
C ALA A 502 -4.57 17.95 -11.73
N TYR A 503 -5.13 16.92 -11.07
CA TYR A 503 -5.68 15.75 -11.73
C TYR A 503 -6.87 16.09 -12.63
N ILE A 504 -7.79 16.94 -12.16
CA ILE A 504 -8.96 17.38 -12.94
C ILE A 504 -8.51 18.09 -14.22
N HIS A 505 -7.69 19.12 -14.10
CA HIS A 505 -7.19 19.90 -15.25
C HIS A 505 -6.45 19.02 -16.25
N LYS A 506 -5.56 18.16 -15.76
CA LYS A 506 -4.78 17.25 -16.60
C LYS A 506 -5.68 16.27 -17.36
N ASN A 507 -6.63 15.63 -16.70
CA ASN A 507 -7.48 14.62 -17.37
C ASN A 507 -8.50 15.26 -18.29
N ALA A 508 -9.25 16.26 -17.83
CA ALA A 508 -10.24 16.94 -18.65
C ALA A 508 -9.60 17.58 -19.89
N GLY A 509 -8.47 18.27 -19.72
CA GLY A 509 -7.73 18.85 -20.83
C GLY A 509 -7.24 17.80 -21.82
N ASN A 510 -6.66 16.69 -21.35
CA ASN A 510 -6.23 15.61 -22.26
C ASN A 510 -7.41 14.97 -22.99
N HIS A 511 -8.56 14.78 -22.36
CA HIS A 511 -9.76 14.24 -23.01
C HIS A 511 -10.26 15.18 -24.12
N VAL A 512 -10.32 16.50 -23.88
CA VAL A 512 -10.69 17.47 -24.93
C VAL A 512 -9.76 17.40 -26.14
N ILE A 513 -8.44 17.31 -25.91
CA ILE A 513 -7.45 17.24 -27.00
C ILE A 513 -7.54 15.94 -27.81
N GLN A 514 -8.06 14.85 -27.23
CA GLN A 514 -8.31 13.62 -27.99
C GLN A 514 -9.44 13.79 -29.01
N TYR A 515 -10.40 14.71 -28.78
CA TYR A 515 -11.45 15.04 -29.75
C TYR A 515 -11.03 16.10 -30.76
N SER A 516 -10.38 17.17 -30.30
CA SER A 516 -9.96 18.27 -31.17
C SER A 516 -8.69 18.93 -30.67
N LYS A 517 -7.73 19.11 -31.57
CA LYS A 517 -6.55 19.96 -31.35
C LYS A 517 -6.83 21.46 -31.59
N ALA A 518 -7.99 21.80 -32.16
CA ALA A 518 -8.40 23.18 -32.40
C ALA A 518 -9.05 23.78 -31.13
N VAL A 519 -8.25 23.88 -30.07
CA VAL A 519 -8.62 24.48 -28.80
C VAL A 519 -8.18 25.94 -28.71
N ASP A 520 -8.87 26.72 -27.88
CA ASP A 520 -8.54 28.10 -27.59
C ASP A 520 -7.24 28.20 -26.78
N LEU A 521 -6.19 28.75 -27.39
CA LEU A 521 -4.89 29.00 -26.78
C LEU A 521 -4.61 30.50 -26.69
N SER A 522 -5.65 31.30 -26.48
CA SER A 522 -5.55 32.75 -26.27
C SER A 522 -4.87 33.10 -24.94
N GLU A 523 -4.38 34.33 -24.85
CA GLU A 523 -3.83 34.92 -23.63
C GLU A 523 -4.79 34.76 -22.44
N ASP A 524 -6.10 34.96 -22.65
CA ASP A 524 -7.13 34.82 -21.62
C ASP A 524 -7.16 33.42 -21.00
N VAL A 525 -7.05 32.34 -21.79
CA VAL A 525 -7.03 30.96 -21.27
C VAL A 525 -5.80 30.70 -20.41
N PHE A 526 -4.65 31.25 -20.79
CA PHE A 526 -3.42 31.12 -20.01
C PHE A 526 -3.48 31.96 -18.73
N MET A 527 -4.14 33.13 -18.75
CA MET A 527 -4.34 33.94 -17.55
C MET A 527 -5.37 33.32 -16.60
N ASP A 528 -6.42 32.69 -17.12
CA ASP A 528 -7.37 31.89 -16.33
C ASP A 528 -6.65 30.69 -15.69
N ALA A 529 -5.82 29.97 -16.45
CA ALA A 529 -5.01 28.87 -15.94
C ALA A 529 -3.98 29.34 -14.89
N LEU A 530 -3.41 30.54 -15.07
CA LEU A 530 -2.52 31.14 -14.09
C LEU A 530 -3.28 31.46 -12.79
N ALA A 531 -4.47 32.04 -12.88
CA ALA A 531 -5.29 32.35 -11.72
C ALA A 531 -5.72 31.10 -10.93
N SER A 532 -5.94 29.96 -11.61
CA SER A 532 -6.28 28.67 -10.99
C SER A 532 -5.05 27.81 -10.61
N SER A 533 -3.85 28.37 -10.66
CA SER A 533 -2.60 27.68 -10.32
C SER A 533 -2.40 27.64 -8.81
N ALA A 534 -2.34 26.43 -8.25
CA ALA A 534 -2.05 26.17 -6.86
C ALA A 534 -1.17 24.93 -6.73
N PHE A 535 -0.27 24.92 -5.76
CA PHE A 535 0.55 23.75 -5.44
C PHE A 535 -0.20 22.80 -4.51
N ASP A 536 -0.32 21.53 -4.91
CA ASP A 536 -0.84 20.48 -4.04
C ASP A 536 0.33 19.72 -3.40
N GLU A 537 0.55 19.93 -2.11
CA GLU A 537 1.63 19.27 -1.35
C GLU A 537 1.48 17.74 -1.32
N ASN A 538 0.25 17.20 -1.42
CA ASN A 538 0.03 15.76 -1.34
C ASN A 538 0.43 15.04 -2.63
N GLU A 539 0.13 15.65 -3.78
CA GLU A 539 0.45 15.10 -5.10
C GLU A 539 1.81 15.59 -5.61
N ASN A 540 2.40 16.59 -4.96
CA ASN A 540 3.62 17.27 -5.40
C ASN A 540 3.53 17.77 -6.86
N GLU A 541 2.34 18.29 -7.23
CA GLU A 541 2.03 18.79 -8.56
C GLU A 541 1.29 20.14 -8.48
N TYR A 542 1.51 21.00 -9.48
CA TYR A 542 0.75 22.25 -9.65
C TYR A 542 -0.54 22.02 -10.46
N SER A 543 -1.62 22.71 -10.10
CA SER A 543 -2.81 22.90 -10.95
C SER A 543 -2.63 24.05 -11.95
N GLY A 544 -3.69 24.36 -12.72
CA GLY A 544 -3.75 25.49 -13.63
C GLY A 544 -2.72 25.43 -14.76
N LEU A 545 -1.78 26.37 -14.73
CA LEU A 545 -0.87 26.70 -15.82
C LEU A 545 0.11 25.55 -16.16
N VAL A 546 0.66 24.86 -15.16
CA VAL A 546 1.65 23.79 -15.38
C VAL A 546 1.04 22.61 -16.17
N PRO A 547 -0.14 22.07 -15.82
CA PRO A 547 -0.84 21.09 -16.65
C PRO A 547 -1.17 21.59 -18.07
N LEU A 548 -1.57 22.85 -18.24
CA LEU A 548 -1.86 23.43 -19.56
C LEU A 548 -0.61 23.43 -20.46
N ILE A 549 0.52 23.94 -19.95
CA ILE A 549 1.80 23.94 -20.66
C ILE A 549 2.21 22.50 -21.01
N ARG A 550 2.11 21.57 -20.06
CA ARG A 550 2.42 20.16 -20.29
C ARG A 550 1.61 19.57 -21.44
N ILE A 551 0.31 19.86 -21.51
CA ILE A 551 -0.58 19.39 -22.58
C ILE A 551 -0.16 20.02 -23.93
N CYS A 552 0.11 21.33 -23.95
CA CYS A 552 0.55 22.04 -25.16
C CYS A 552 1.82 21.43 -25.75
N LEU A 553 2.83 21.17 -24.90
CA LEU A 553 4.11 20.59 -25.33
C LEU A 553 3.96 19.13 -25.77
N LYS A 554 3.32 18.29 -24.94
CA LYS A 554 3.16 16.86 -25.22
C LYS A 554 2.37 16.60 -26.51
N GLN A 555 1.34 17.42 -26.79
CA GLN A 555 0.45 17.24 -27.94
C GLN A 555 0.84 18.09 -29.16
N ARG A 556 1.89 18.93 -29.03
CA ARG A 556 2.39 19.89 -30.03
C ARG A 556 1.28 20.80 -30.55
N LEU A 557 0.60 21.48 -29.62
CA LEU A 557 -0.51 22.37 -29.97
C LEU A 557 -0.01 23.69 -30.59
N PRO A 558 -0.72 24.25 -31.59
CA PRO A 558 -0.28 25.45 -32.30
C PRO A 558 -0.62 26.72 -31.51
N VAL A 559 0.26 27.12 -30.59
CA VAL A 559 0.15 28.38 -29.85
C VAL A 559 0.46 29.56 -30.78
N SER A 560 -0.51 30.46 -30.95
CA SER A 560 -0.35 31.69 -31.74
C SER A 560 0.39 32.76 -30.94
N GLU A 561 1.30 33.50 -31.59
CA GLU A 561 2.11 34.57 -30.96
C GLU A 561 2.83 34.13 -29.66
N PRO A 562 3.64 33.05 -29.70
CA PRO A 562 4.23 32.46 -28.50
C PRO A 562 5.12 33.44 -27.73
N ASP A 563 5.85 34.35 -28.39
CA ASP A 563 6.67 35.37 -27.72
C ASP A 563 5.87 36.30 -26.81
N ARG A 564 4.72 36.78 -27.31
CA ARG A 564 3.83 37.67 -26.57
C ARG A 564 3.22 36.94 -25.38
N LEU A 565 2.75 35.71 -25.60
CA LEU A 565 2.14 34.89 -24.57
C LEU A 565 3.14 34.51 -23.46
N VAL A 566 4.35 34.07 -23.84
CA VAL A 566 5.42 33.75 -22.88
C VAL A 566 5.72 34.95 -22.00
N LYS A 567 5.80 36.15 -22.59
CA LYS A 567 6.00 37.38 -21.82
C LYS A 567 4.85 37.64 -20.84
N ALA A 568 3.61 37.59 -21.31
CA ALA A 568 2.43 37.84 -20.47
C ALA A 568 2.35 36.84 -19.29
N VAL A 569 2.61 35.56 -19.54
CA VAL A 569 2.61 34.52 -18.52
C VAL A 569 3.75 34.75 -17.50
N MET A 570 4.98 34.95 -17.98
CA MET A 570 6.15 35.09 -17.11
C MET A 570 6.13 36.35 -16.25
N ASP A 571 5.59 37.46 -16.78
CA ASP A 571 5.48 38.72 -16.05
C ASP A 571 4.50 38.64 -14.85
N ASN A 572 3.63 37.62 -14.80
CA ASN A 572 2.61 37.42 -13.76
C ASN A 572 2.81 36.16 -12.90
N CYS A 573 3.83 35.33 -13.16
CA CYS A 573 4.12 34.15 -12.34
C CYS A 573 4.97 34.50 -11.11
N ASP A 574 4.71 33.82 -9.99
CA ASP A 574 5.64 33.83 -8.85
C ASP A 574 6.87 32.93 -9.11
N ALA A 575 7.87 33.05 -8.24
CA ALA A 575 9.14 32.35 -8.40
C ALA A 575 9.00 30.82 -8.32
N ASP A 576 8.09 30.31 -7.48
CA ASP A 576 7.92 28.87 -7.28
C ASP A 576 7.22 28.22 -8.49
N LEU A 577 6.24 28.92 -9.08
CA LEU A 577 5.59 28.52 -10.30
C LEU A 577 6.53 28.59 -11.51
N ILE A 578 7.38 29.63 -11.60
CA ILE A 578 8.43 29.72 -12.64
C ILE A 578 9.37 28.51 -12.56
N GLU A 579 9.82 28.14 -11.36
CA GLU A 579 10.70 26.97 -11.17
C GLU A 579 10.00 25.65 -11.53
N ALA A 580 8.70 25.52 -11.24
CA ALA A 580 7.91 24.37 -11.67
C ALA A 580 7.78 24.26 -13.20
N ILE A 581 7.57 25.40 -13.88
CA ILE A 581 7.56 25.47 -15.35
C ILE A 581 8.95 25.15 -15.90
N HIS A 582 10.01 25.67 -15.29
CA HIS A 582 11.39 25.41 -15.68
C HIS A 582 11.69 23.90 -15.69
N LYS A 583 11.47 23.22 -14.55
CA LYS A 583 11.66 21.76 -14.44
C LYS A 583 10.83 20.98 -15.44
N LEU A 584 9.60 21.42 -15.70
CA LEU A 584 8.74 20.78 -16.70
C LEU A 584 9.37 20.86 -18.08
N VAL A 585 9.73 22.06 -18.53
CA VAL A 585 10.21 22.34 -19.88
C VAL A 585 11.61 21.77 -20.13
N GLU A 586 12.52 21.87 -19.14
CA GLU A 586 13.85 21.24 -19.18
C GLU A 586 13.74 19.72 -19.37
N GLY A 587 12.77 19.08 -18.72
CA GLY A 587 12.51 17.65 -18.91
C GLY A 587 12.10 17.27 -20.35
N PHE A 588 11.48 18.17 -21.12
CA PHE A 588 11.21 17.97 -22.55
C PHE A 588 12.45 18.25 -23.41
N GLU A 589 13.29 19.22 -23.03
CA GLU A 589 14.57 19.51 -23.70
C GLU A 589 15.52 18.31 -23.61
N LEU A 590 15.69 17.73 -22.41
CA LEU A 590 16.53 16.55 -22.18
C LEU A 590 16.11 15.31 -22.99
N ARG A 591 14.85 15.25 -23.41
CA ARG A 591 14.31 14.19 -24.29
C ARG A 591 14.32 14.56 -25.77
N ALA A 592 14.85 15.72 -26.14
CA ALA A 592 14.81 16.30 -27.49
C ALA A 592 13.38 16.41 -28.06
N GLU A 593 12.42 16.78 -27.21
CA GLU A 593 10.99 16.87 -27.56
C GLU A 593 10.51 18.31 -27.86
N LEU A 594 11.36 19.32 -27.63
CA LEU A 594 11.07 20.72 -27.93
C LEU A 594 11.26 21.06 -29.41
N ILE A 595 10.45 21.98 -29.91
CA ILE A 595 10.54 22.52 -31.28
C ILE A 595 11.31 23.84 -31.19
N GLU A 596 12.41 23.95 -31.94
CA GLU A 596 13.22 25.17 -32.03
C GLU A 596 12.36 26.36 -32.47
N GLY A 597 12.44 27.47 -31.73
CA GLY A 597 11.61 28.66 -31.94
C GLY A 597 10.11 28.47 -31.61
N GLY A 598 9.73 27.33 -31.05
CA GLY A 598 8.37 27.04 -30.60
C GLY A 598 8.10 27.49 -29.16
N PHE A 599 6.84 27.40 -28.73
CA PHE A 599 6.38 27.85 -27.41
C PHE A 599 7.24 27.35 -26.24
N GLY A 600 7.61 26.08 -26.21
CA GLY A 600 8.44 25.52 -25.13
C GLY A 600 9.89 26.01 -25.13
N ASP A 601 10.49 26.19 -26.31
CA ASP A 601 11.85 26.71 -26.46
C ASP A 601 11.94 28.19 -26.03
N LEU A 602 10.90 28.97 -26.36
CA LEU A 602 10.76 30.37 -25.93
C LEU A 602 10.53 30.50 -24.41
N LEU A 603 9.72 29.63 -23.82
CA LEU A 603 9.56 29.56 -22.35
C LEU A 603 10.91 29.32 -21.67
N LEU A 604 11.68 28.33 -22.14
CA LEU A 604 12.97 27.97 -21.55
C LEU A 604 14.02 29.07 -21.71
N SER A 605 14.09 29.66 -22.90
CA SER A 605 14.99 30.78 -23.20
C SER A 605 14.71 31.98 -22.28
N ARG A 606 13.42 32.32 -22.09
CA ARG A 606 13.02 33.44 -21.23
C ARG A 606 13.34 33.19 -19.75
N ILE A 607 13.14 31.96 -19.26
CA ILE A 607 13.49 31.59 -17.89
C ILE A 607 15.01 31.70 -17.68
N ARG A 608 15.82 31.21 -18.63
CA ARG A 608 17.28 31.28 -18.60
C ARG A 608 17.79 32.73 -18.61
N GLU A 609 17.20 33.61 -19.41
CA GLU A 609 17.50 35.05 -19.44
C GLU A 609 17.27 35.72 -18.07
N ASN A 610 16.14 35.42 -17.43
CA ASN A 610 15.78 36.01 -16.14
C ASN A 610 16.62 35.49 -14.96
N HIS A 611 17.14 34.26 -15.04
CA HIS A 611 17.96 33.65 -13.99
C HIS A 611 19.49 33.70 -14.25
N GLY A 612 19.93 34.22 -15.40
CA GLY A 612 21.36 34.28 -15.77
C GLY A 612 22.01 32.91 -15.99
N ILE A 613 21.21 31.89 -16.33
CA ILE A 613 21.67 30.50 -16.52
C ILE A 613 21.99 30.31 -18.00
N SER A 614 23.25 29.98 -18.33
CA SER A 614 23.66 29.65 -19.71
C SER A 614 23.14 28.27 -20.12
N ALA A 615 22.74 28.12 -21.39
CA ALA A 615 22.28 26.84 -21.95
C ALA A 615 23.33 25.72 -21.75
N PRO A 616 22.92 24.46 -21.51
CA PRO A 616 23.85 23.35 -21.44
C PRO A 616 24.58 23.22 -22.79
N GLY A 617 25.91 23.12 -22.73
CA GLY A 617 26.80 23.22 -23.89
C GLY A 617 26.43 22.28 -25.04
N GLN A 618 26.53 22.84 -26.25
CA GLN A 618 26.36 22.20 -27.55
C GLN A 618 27.22 20.95 -27.75
#